data_AF-A0A257H4A7-F1
#
_entry.id   AF-A0A257H4A7-F1
#
_cell.length_a   1.000
_cell.length_b   1.000
_cell.length_c   1.000
_cell.angle_alpha   90.00
_cell.angle_beta   90.00
_cell.angle_gamma   90.00
#
_symmetry.space_group_name_H-M   'P 1'
#
loop_
_entity.id
_entity.type
_entity.pdbx_description
1 polymer ?
#
loop_
_entity_poly.entity_id
_entity_poly.type
_entity_poly.pdbx_seq_one_letter_code
_entity_poly.pdbx_strand_id
1 'polypeptide(L)'
;MVDVRPTFCEAPQDGNKFVHHRLWQDRSEVHARLRQGAHVYVCGDGRHMAPAVRETFVRIHQEASGATVGDAERWLQKLEREAGRYAKDAFA
;
A
#
# COMPACT_ATOMS: atom_id res chain seq x y z
N MET A 1 0.35 -8.91 19.08
CA MET A 1 -0.98 -9.29 18.55
C MET A 1 -0.98 -8.93 17.07
N VAL A 2 -1.46 -9.83 16.21
CA VAL A 2 -1.53 -9.61 14.75
C VAL A 2 -3.00 -9.41 14.38
N ASP A 3 -3.30 -8.36 13.62
CA ASP A 3 -4.62 -8.09 13.04
C ASP A 3 -4.61 -8.55 11.57
N VAL A 4 -5.62 -9.34 11.17
CA VAL A 4 -5.69 -9.95 9.84
C VAL A 4 -6.94 -9.46 9.12
N ARG A 5 -6.74 -8.85 7.94
CA ARG A 5 -7.82 -8.28 7.13
C ARG A 5 -7.87 -8.97 5.76
N PRO A 6 -8.60 -10.09 5.63
CA PRO A 6 -8.65 -10.85 4.38
C PRO A 6 -9.52 -10.15 3.32
N THR A 7 -9.26 -10.47 2.06
CA THR A 7 -10.12 -10.11 0.92
C THR A 7 -10.37 -11.34 0.07
N PHE A 8 -11.58 -11.50 -0.47
CA PHE A 8 -11.98 -12.66 -1.26
C PHE A 8 -12.38 -12.22 -2.67
N CYS A 9 -11.70 -12.75 -3.69
CA CYS A 9 -11.91 -12.32 -5.07
C CYS A 9 -13.24 -12.84 -5.67
N GLU A 10 -13.68 -14.02 -5.27
CA GLU A 10 -14.92 -14.66 -5.74
C GLU A 10 -16.17 -14.25 -4.96
N ALA A 11 -15.99 -13.81 -3.71
CA ALA A 11 -17.06 -13.31 -2.84
C ALA A 11 -16.63 -12.02 -2.12
N PRO A 12 -16.53 -10.88 -2.84
CA PRO A 12 -16.05 -9.62 -2.26
C PRO A 12 -16.93 -9.17 -1.10
N GLN A 13 -16.29 -8.69 -0.03
CA GLN A 13 -16.95 -8.12 1.14
C GLN A 13 -16.64 -6.63 1.21
N ASP A 14 -17.67 -5.81 1.47
CA ASP A 14 -17.55 -4.34 1.55
C ASP A 14 -16.89 -3.70 0.31
N GLY A 15 -17.07 -4.31 -0.87
CA GLY A 15 -16.44 -3.87 -2.12
C GLY A 15 -14.95 -4.24 -2.27
N ASN A 16 -14.36 -4.94 -1.30
CA ASN A 16 -12.95 -5.31 -1.31
C ASN A 16 -12.71 -6.65 -2.02
N LYS A 17 -12.53 -6.58 -3.34
CA LYS A 17 -12.18 -7.77 -4.13
C LYS A 17 -10.72 -8.23 -3.97
N PHE A 18 -9.81 -7.29 -3.74
CA PHE A 18 -8.36 -7.52 -3.72
C PHE A 18 -7.72 -6.68 -2.62
N VAL A 19 -6.50 -7.04 -2.23
CA VAL A 19 -5.79 -6.41 -1.11
C VAL A 19 -5.63 -4.90 -1.25
N HIS A 20 -5.43 -4.37 -2.46
CA HIS A 20 -5.32 -2.92 -2.70
C HIS A 20 -6.65 -2.17 -2.47
N HIS A 21 -7.81 -2.82 -2.68
CA HIS A 21 -9.11 -2.24 -2.32
C HIS A 21 -9.23 -2.08 -0.81
N ARG A 22 -8.87 -3.12 -0.04
CA ARG A 22 -8.91 -3.05 1.42
C ARG A 22 -7.90 -2.04 1.96
N LEU A 23 -6.70 -2.01 1.39
CA LEU A 23 -5.67 -1.02 1.70
C LEU A 23 -6.19 0.42 1.51
N TRP A 24 -6.96 0.67 0.45
CA TRP A 24 -7.60 1.95 0.22
C TRP A 24 -8.70 2.27 1.24
N GLN A 25 -9.55 1.31 1.60
CA GLN A 25 -10.57 1.52 2.61
C GLN A 25 -9.94 1.93 3.96
N ASP A 26 -8.82 1.31 4.33
CA ASP A 26 -8.11 1.53 5.59
C ASP A 26 -7.06 2.66 5.54
N ARG A 27 -7.04 3.44 4.45
CA ARG A 27 -5.99 4.42 4.15
C ARG A 27 -5.65 5.39 5.28
N SER A 28 -6.64 5.83 6.05
CA SER A 28 -6.43 6.76 7.16
C SER A 28 -5.58 6.13 8.27
N GLU A 29 -5.85 4.86 8.61
CA GLU A 29 -5.04 4.11 9.57
C GLU A 29 -3.64 3.86 9.00
N VAL A 30 -3.57 3.36 7.76
CA VAL A 30 -2.30 3.05 7.08
C VAL A 30 -1.39 4.28 7.04
N HIS A 31 -1.92 5.44 6.66
CA HIS A 31 -1.17 6.69 6.65
C HIS A 31 -0.70 7.08 8.06
N ALA A 32 -1.54 6.93 9.09
CA ALA A 32 -1.15 7.19 10.46
C ALA A 32 0.02 6.30 10.91
N ARG A 33 0.01 5.00 10.56
CA ARG A 33 1.11 4.06 10.84
C ARG A 33 2.39 4.43 10.08
N LEU A 34 2.28 4.82 8.82
CA LEU A 34 3.42 5.25 8.01
C LEU A 34 4.12 6.49 8.61
N ARG A 35 3.33 7.45 9.11
CA ARG A 35 3.87 8.62 9.83
C ARG A 35 4.58 8.25 11.14
N GLN A 36 4.16 7.16 11.79
CA GLN A 36 4.78 6.63 13.00
C GLN A 36 6.03 5.77 12.72
N GLY A 37 6.48 5.67 11.47
CA GLY A 37 7.68 4.91 11.13
C GLY A 37 7.44 3.44 10.79
N ALA A 38 6.20 3.04 10.47
CA ALA A 38 5.90 1.66 10.09
C ALA A 38 6.69 1.21 8.84
N HIS A 39 6.96 -0.09 8.80
CA HIS A 39 7.53 -0.78 7.66
C HIS A 39 6.41 -1.46 6.86
N VAL A 40 6.54 -1.45 5.53
CA VAL A 40 5.63 -2.06 4.58
C VAL A 40 6.34 -3.21 3.89
N TYR A 41 5.70 -4.38 3.89
CA TYR A 41 6.17 -5.57 3.20
C TYR A 41 5.10 -6.03 2.21
N VAL A 42 5.48 -6.24 0.96
CA VAL A 42 4.59 -6.71 -0.11
C VAL A 42 5.20 -7.96 -0.74
N CYS A 43 4.49 -9.09 -0.68
CA CYS A 43 4.93 -10.36 -1.25
C CYS A 43 3.83 -10.98 -2.12
N GLY A 44 4.23 -11.69 -3.19
CA GLY A 44 3.31 -12.42 -4.07
C GLY A 44 3.48 -12.05 -5.55
N ASP A 45 2.37 -11.84 -6.25
CA ASP A 45 2.37 -11.56 -7.69
C ASP A 45 3.01 -10.19 -8.03
N GLY A 46 4.11 -10.24 -8.76
CA GLY A 46 4.86 -9.09 -9.23
C GLY A 46 4.28 -8.42 -10.47
N ARG A 47 3.38 -9.09 -11.21
CA ARG A 47 2.83 -8.56 -12.48
C ARG A 47 1.63 -7.65 -12.27
N HIS A 48 0.71 -7.98 -11.37
CA HIS A 48 -0.53 -7.24 -11.19
C HIS A 48 -0.73 -6.78 -9.75
N MET A 49 -0.55 -7.67 -8.77
CA MET A 49 -0.84 -7.37 -7.37
C MET A 49 0.12 -6.32 -6.80
N ALA A 50 1.43 -6.52 -6.92
CA ALA A 50 2.40 -5.62 -6.33
C ALA A 50 2.38 -4.20 -6.94
N PRO A 51 2.24 -4.02 -8.27
CA PRO A 51 2.00 -2.70 -8.86
C PRO A 51 0.75 -2.01 -8.31
N ALA A 52 -0.38 -2.71 -8.22
CA ALA A 52 -1.64 -2.16 -7.71
C ALA A 52 -1.54 -1.72 -6.24
N VAL A 53 -0.82 -2.49 -5.40
CA VAL A 53 -0.54 -2.11 -4.01
C VAL A 53 0.34 -0.85 -3.96
N ARG A 54 1.38 -0.78 -4.79
CA ARG A 54 2.28 0.39 -4.87
C ARG A 54 1.51 1.66 -5.26
N GLU A 55 0.70 1.59 -6.31
CA GLU A 55 -0.14 2.70 -6.77
C GLU A 55 -1.10 3.17 -5.67
N THR A 56 -1.66 2.23 -4.90
CA THR A 56 -2.53 2.55 -3.78
C THR A 56 -1.79 3.33 -2.69
N PHE A 57 -0.55 2.95 -2.33
CA PHE A 57 0.25 3.74 -1.39
C PHE A 57 0.56 5.16 -1.87
N VAL A 58 0.86 5.33 -3.15
CA VAL A 58 1.03 6.67 -3.76
C VAL A 58 -0.24 7.48 -3.58
N ARG A 59 -1.41 6.92 -3.94
CA ARG A 59 -2.71 7.58 -3.83
C ARG A 59 -3.07 7.94 -2.38
N ILE A 60 -2.78 7.04 -1.42
CA ILE A 60 -2.98 7.30 0.02
C ILE A 60 -2.15 8.50 0.47
N HIS A 61 -0.89 8.59 0.03
CA HIS A 61 -0.05 9.72 0.37
C HIS A 61 -0.57 11.02 -0.23
N GLN A 62 -1.02 11.00 -1.50
CA GLN A 62 -1.60 12.17 -2.15
C GLN A 62 -2.83 12.70 -1.41
N GLU A 63 -3.77 11.83 -1.03
CA GLU A 63 -4.97 12.26 -0.29
C GLU A 63 -4.60 12.87 1.06
N ALA A 64 -3.59 12.33 1.73
CA ALA A 64 -3.22 12.78 3.06
C ALA A 64 -2.34 14.04 3.09
N SER A 65 -1.52 14.29 2.06
CA SER A 65 -0.57 15.42 2.02
C SER A 65 -0.93 16.51 1.01
N GLY A 66 -1.87 16.26 0.10
CA GLY A 66 -2.16 17.14 -1.04
C GLY A 66 -1.06 17.13 -2.10
N ALA A 67 -0.12 16.18 -2.04
CA ALA A 67 0.99 16.08 -2.99
C ALA A 67 0.54 15.74 -4.41
N THR A 68 1.32 16.20 -5.39
CA THR A 68 1.18 15.76 -6.78
C THR A 68 1.52 14.26 -6.90
N VAL A 69 1.09 13.63 -7.99
CA VAL A 69 1.40 12.20 -8.25
C VAL A 69 2.91 11.99 -8.24
N GLY A 70 3.66 12.85 -8.96
CA GLY A 70 5.11 12.74 -9.03
C GLY A 70 5.81 12.95 -7.68
N ASP A 71 5.30 13.82 -6.82
CA ASP A 71 5.83 13.99 -5.46
C ASP A 71 5.56 12.76 -4.59
N ALA A 72 4.36 12.18 -4.69
CA ALA A 72 3.99 10.98 -3.95
C ALA A 72 4.78 9.74 -4.43
N GLU A 73 5.03 9.61 -5.72
CA GLU A 73 5.92 8.58 -6.27
C GLU A 73 7.35 8.74 -5.76
N ARG A 74 7.88 9.96 -5.76
CA ARG A 74 9.20 10.25 -5.17
C ARG A 74 9.25 9.92 -3.70
N TRP A 75 8.22 10.29 -2.93
CA TRP A 75 8.10 9.93 -1.52
C TRP A 75 8.20 8.42 -1.31
N LEU A 76 7.47 7.63 -2.10
CA LEU A 76 7.48 6.18 -1.99
C LEU A 76 8.84 5.58 -2.39
N GLN A 77 9.50 6.13 -3.42
CA GLN A 77 10.86 5.73 -3.79
C GLN A 77 11.87 6.02 -2.67
N LYS A 78 11.75 7.14 -1.96
CA LYS A 78 12.59 7.44 -0.78
C LYS A 78 12.32 6.47 0.36
N LEU A 79 11.05 6.14 0.60
CA LEU A 79 10.66 5.17 1.63
C LEU A 79 11.28 3.79 1.36
N GLU A 80 11.33 3.39 0.10
CA GLU A 80 11.93 2.13 -0.37
C GLU A 80 13.46 2.16 -0.30
N ARG A 81 14.11 3.18 -0.89
CA ARG A 81 15.56 3.20 -1.10
C ARG A 81 16.37 3.78 0.07
N GLU A 82 15.89 4.88 0.65
CA GLU A 82 16.64 5.61 1.68
C GLU A 82 16.32 5.09 3.07
N ALA A 83 15.04 4.87 3.35
CA ALA A 83 14.60 4.45 4.67
C ALA A 83 14.54 2.92 4.86
N GLY A 84 14.52 2.14 3.77
CA GLY A 84 14.34 0.69 3.83
C GLY A 84 12.98 0.25 4.43
N ARG A 85 12.00 1.16 4.44
CA ARG A 85 10.70 0.98 5.09
C ARG A 85 9.60 0.48 4.13
N TYR A 86 9.93 0.31 2.87
CA TYR A 86 9.07 -0.36 1.89
C TYR A 86 9.88 -1.45 1.20
N ALA A 87 9.54 -2.70 1.45
CA ALA A 87 10.19 -3.87 0.86
C ALA A 87 9.19 -4.68 0.04
N LYS A 88 9.61 -5.10 -1.15
CA LYS A 88 8.81 -5.94 -2.04
C LYS A 88 9.58 -7.21 -2.38
N ASP A 89 8.95 -8.34 -2.13
CA ASP A 89 9.41 -9.68 -2.52
C ASP A 89 8.36 -10.32 -3.43
N ALA A 90 8.34 -9.90 -4.70
CA ALA A 90 7.30 -10.27 -5.66
C ALA A 90 7.90 -10.77 -6.97
N PHE A 91 7.34 -11.86 -7.48
CA PHE A 91 7.87 -12.59 -8.64
C PHE A 91 6.91 -12.49 -9.82
N ALA A 92 7.48 -12.51 -11.04
CA ALA A 92 6.72 -12.52 -12.29
C ALA A 92 6.56 -13.95 -12.81
#